data_AF-A0A3D4TFT5-F1
#
_entry.id   AF-A0A3D4TFT5-F1
#
_cell.length_a   1.000
_cell.length_b   1.000
_cell.length_c   1.000
_cell.angle_alpha   90.00
_cell.angle_beta   90.00
_cell.angle_gamma   90.00
#
_symmetry.space_group_name_H-M   'P 1'
#
loop_
_entity.id
_entity.type
_entity.pdbx_description
1 polymer ?
#
loop_
_entity_poly.entity_id
_entity_poly.type
_entity_poly.pdbx_seq_one_letter_code
_entity_poly.pdbx_strand_id
1 'polypeptide(L)'
;GGKEPRFTCSLYLQTRAEAYRVLQDIATMFRGISFYAAGQVMASADMPKDPVLTYSQANVIEGRFHYAGSSRTARHTVALVSWIDPDDFGRQKVEVVQHLPGVARYGINQTEVTAVGC
;
A
#
# COMPACT_ATOMS: atom_id res chain seq x y z
N GLY A 1 6.82 -10.82 16.19
CA GLY A 1 6.71 -12.15 16.82
C GLY A 1 8.07 -12.55 17.31
N GLY A 2 8.45 -12.11 18.52
CA GLY A 2 9.70 -12.48 19.21
C GLY A 2 11.02 -12.00 18.59
N LYS A 3 11.10 -11.84 17.27
CA LYS A 3 12.14 -11.10 16.53
C LYS A 3 11.58 -9.79 16.01
N GLU A 4 12.52 -8.88 15.75
CA GLU A 4 12.49 -7.51 15.20
C GLU A 4 11.10 -6.93 14.87
N PRO A 5 10.81 -5.67 15.27
CA PRO A 5 9.53 -5.01 14.96
C PRO A 5 9.13 -5.18 13.50
N ARG A 6 7.89 -5.64 13.24
CA ARG A 6 7.40 -5.86 11.87
C ARG A 6 7.37 -4.58 11.04
N PHE A 7 7.15 -3.45 11.71
CA PHE A 7 7.15 -2.11 11.15
C PHE A 7 7.81 -1.18 12.18
N THR A 8 8.65 -0.27 11.70
CA THR A 8 9.25 0.80 12.50
C THR A 8 8.80 2.12 11.92
N CYS A 9 8.56 3.12 12.77
CA CYS A 9 8.13 4.44 12.34
C CYS A 9 9.14 5.50 12.75
N SER A 10 9.84 6.06 11.76
CA SER A 10 10.71 7.22 11.94
C SER A 10 10.17 8.37 11.11
N LEU A 11 9.43 9.29 11.74
CA LEU A 11 8.80 10.43 11.06
C LEU A 11 9.27 11.74 11.66
N TYR A 12 9.64 12.67 10.78
CA TYR A 12 9.93 14.05 11.13
C TYR A 12 9.07 15.00 10.30
N LEU A 13 8.08 15.62 10.95
CA LEU A 13 7.12 16.52 10.30
C LEU A 13 7.59 17.97 10.44
N GLN A 14 8.07 18.56 9.34
CA GLN A 14 8.54 19.95 9.32
C GLN A 14 7.47 20.94 8.84
N THR A 15 6.56 20.49 7.98
CA THR A 15 5.56 21.33 7.32
C THR A 15 4.15 20.95 7.76
N ARG A 16 3.25 21.93 7.81
CA ARG A 16 1.83 21.68 8.05
C ARG A 16 1.22 20.99 6.84
N ALA A 17 0.48 19.93 7.08
CA ALA A 17 -0.32 19.23 6.08
C ALA A 17 -1.71 18.94 6.66
N GLU A 18 -2.66 18.62 5.78
CA GLU A 18 -4.01 18.22 6.18
C GLU A 18 -3.95 16.94 7.03
N ALA A 19 -4.66 16.93 8.16
CA ALA A 19 -4.51 15.91 9.19
C ALA A 19 -4.89 14.50 8.70
N TYR A 20 -5.98 14.38 7.92
CA TYR A 20 -6.42 13.10 7.38
C TYR A 20 -5.41 12.54 6.38
N ARG A 21 -4.80 13.37 5.54
CA ARG A 21 -3.70 12.97 4.65
C ARG A 21 -2.50 12.46 5.44
N VAL A 22 -2.10 13.15 6.51
CA VAL A 22 -0.98 12.68 7.36
C VAL A 22 -1.30 11.31 7.98
N LEU A 23 -2.53 11.10 8.44
CA LEU A 23 -2.96 9.80 8.97
C LEU A 23 -2.96 8.71 7.88
N GLN A 24 -3.34 9.06 6.65
CA GLN A 24 -3.30 8.15 5.51
C GLN A 24 -1.86 7.76 5.17
N ASP A 25 -0.94 8.74 5.15
CA ASP A 25 0.48 8.52 4.89
C ASP A 25 1.08 7.61 5.99
N ILE A 26 0.76 7.84 7.26
CA ILE A 26 1.16 6.96 8.38
C ILE A 26 0.59 5.55 8.21
N ALA A 27 -0.64 5.40 7.72
CA ALA A 27 -1.27 4.11 7.54
C ALA A 27 -0.56 3.24 6.49
N THR A 28 0.07 3.85 5.48
CA THR A 28 0.83 3.11 4.46
C THR A 28 2.00 2.33 5.04
N MET A 29 2.60 2.80 6.14
CA MET A 29 3.80 2.22 6.77
C MET A 29 3.59 0.78 7.24
N PHE A 30 2.40 0.48 7.76
CA PHE A 30 2.03 -0.84 8.25
C PHE A 30 1.12 -1.61 7.29
N ARG A 31 1.13 -1.24 6.00
CA ARG A 31 0.27 -1.81 4.95
C ARG A 31 -1.21 -1.73 5.35
N GLY A 32 -1.61 -0.58 5.84
CA GLY A 32 -2.96 -0.30 6.30
C GLY A 32 -3.63 0.83 5.57
N ILE A 33 -4.83 1.14 6.05
CA ILE A 33 -5.67 2.24 5.60
C ILE A 33 -6.21 2.97 6.83
N SER A 34 -6.22 4.30 6.77
CA SER A 34 -7.06 5.11 7.65
C SER A 34 -8.38 5.43 6.96
N PHE A 35 -9.49 5.30 7.67
CA PHE A 35 -10.81 5.62 7.14
C PHE A 35 -11.67 6.29 8.21
N TYR A 36 -12.62 7.11 7.77
CA TYR A 36 -13.56 7.77 8.68
C TYR A 36 -14.79 6.88 8.91
N ALA A 37 -15.08 6.56 10.16
CA ALA A 37 -16.25 5.80 10.55
C ALA A 37 -16.71 6.20 11.96
N ALA A 38 -18.02 6.20 12.18
CA ALA A 38 -18.63 6.45 13.50
C ALA A 38 -18.15 7.75 14.20
N GLY A 39 -17.87 8.82 13.44
CA GLY A 39 -17.43 10.10 13.99
C GLY A 39 -15.94 10.19 14.32
N GLN A 40 -15.14 9.18 13.97
CA GLN A 40 -13.71 9.12 14.27
C GLN A 40 -12.91 8.57 13.08
N VAL A 41 -11.60 8.84 13.06
CA VAL A 41 -10.68 8.21 12.11
C VAL A 41 -10.18 6.89 12.72
N MET A 42 -10.44 5.80 12.01
CA MET A 42 -9.99 4.45 12.38
C MET A 42 -8.89 3.99 11.44
N ALA A 43 -7.97 3.15 11.94
CA ALA A 43 -6.93 2.52 11.15
C ALA A 43 -7.12 1.00 11.11
N SER A 44 -6.93 0.40 9.93
CA SER A 44 -6.93 -1.05 9.76
C SER A 44 -5.70 -1.47 8.97
N ALA A 45 -5.05 -2.55 9.40
CA ALA A 45 -3.88 -3.12 8.75
C ALA A 45 -4.24 -4.43 8.05
N ASP A 46 -3.55 -4.75 6.95
CA ASP A 46 -3.61 -6.07 6.35
C ASP A 46 -2.94 -7.09 7.29
N MET A 47 -3.78 -7.86 7.99
CA MET A 47 -3.36 -8.91 8.92
C MET A 47 -4.12 -10.18 8.57
N PRO A 48 -3.48 -11.36 8.65
CA PRO A 48 -4.17 -12.63 8.47
C PRO A 48 -5.39 -12.71 9.40
N LYS A 49 -6.56 -12.93 8.81
CA LYS A 49 -7.84 -13.11 9.50
C LYS A 49 -8.58 -14.25 8.83
N ASP A 50 -9.40 -14.95 9.60
CA ASP A 50 -10.27 -15.97 9.05
C ASP A 50 -11.33 -15.32 8.15
N PRO A 51 -11.70 -15.98 7.03
CA PRO A 51 -12.74 -15.47 6.15
C PRO A 51 -14.08 -15.38 6.90
N VAL A 52 -14.66 -14.18 6.91
CA VAL A 52 -15.92 -13.92 7.65
C VAL A 52 -17.14 -14.47 6.90
N LEU A 53 -17.10 -14.49 5.57
CA LEU A 53 -18.22 -14.96 4.74
C LEU A 53 -17.72 -15.55 3.41
N THR A 54 -18.33 -16.65 2.98
CA THR A 54 -18.05 -17.28 1.67
C THR A 54 -19.16 -16.92 0.70
N TYR A 55 -18.81 -16.34 -0.45
CA TYR A 55 -19.76 -16.03 -1.52
C TYR A 55 -19.77 -17.12 -2.60
N SER A 56 -20.95 -17.45 -3.09
CA SER A 56 -21.22 -18.42 -4.15
C SER A 56 -22.36 -17.92 -5.04
N GLN A 57 -22.56 -18.52 -6.22
CA GLN A 57 -23.69 -18.15 -7.09
C GLN A 57 -25.06 -18.28 -6.39
N ALA A 58 -25.15 -19.07 -5.33
CA ALA A 58 -26.37 -19.25 -4.54
C ALA A 58 -26.67 -18.11 -3.55
N ASN A 59 -25.70 -17.24 -3.24
CA ASN A 59 -25.85 -16.19 -2.22
C ASN A 59 -25.50 -14.77 -2.72
N VAL A 60 -25.40 -14.58 -4.03
CA VAL A 60 -25.24 -13.27 -4.67
C VAL A 60 -26.53 -12.83 -5.35
N ILE A 61 -26.75 -11.51 -5.36
CA ILE A 61 -27.92 -10.90 -5.99
C ILE A 61 -27.94 -11.30 -7.47
N GLU A 62 -29.09 -11.80 -7.93
CA GLU A 62 -29.30 -12.33 -9.29
C GLU A 62 -28.41 -13.52 -9.70
N GLY A 63 -27.66 -14.13 -8.78
CA GLY A 63 -26.79 -15.26 -9.08
C GLY A 63 -25.64 -14.94 -10.04
N ARG A 64 -25.36 -13.65 -10.29
CA ARG A 64 -24.41 -13.18 -11.31
C ARG A 64 -23.20 -12.54 -10.68
N PHE A 65 -22.02 -12.91 -11.20
CA PHE A 65 -20.77 -12.23 -10.91
C PHE A 65 -20.39 -11.34 -12.10
N HIS A 66 -20.13 -10.07 -11.82
CA HIS A 66 -19.54 -9.15 -12.80
C HIS A 66 -18.04 -9.09 -12.58
N TYR A 67 -17.27 -9.37 -13.64
CA TYR A 67 -15.82 -9.29 -13.62
C TYR A 67 -15.38 -8.10 -14.47
N ALA A 68 -14.51 -7.26 -13.90
CA ALA A 68 -13.88 -6.16 -14.61
C ALA A 68 -12.36 -6.37 -14.63
N GLY A 69 -11.74 -6.04 -15.76
CA GLY A 69 -10.28 -6.06 -15.91
C GLY A 69 -9.70 -4.65 -15.79
N SER A 70 -8.49 -4.55 -15.26
CA SER A 70 -7.72 -3.30 -15.31
C SER A 70 -7.19 -3.04 -16.72
N SER A 71 -7.13 -1.76 -17.11
CA SER A 71 -6.51 -1.32 -18.37
C SER A 71 -5.01 -1.62 -18.37
N ARG A 72 -4.40 -1.69 -19.56
CA ARG A 72 -2.95 -1.93 -19.69
C ARG A 72 -2.12 -0.81 -19.04
N THR A 73 -2.59 0.42 -19.07
CA THR A 73 -1.92 1.58 -18.47
C THR A 73 -1.87 1.51 -16.94
N ALA A 74 -2.88 0.90 -16.31
CA ALA A 74 -2.94 0.71 -14.86
C ALA A 74 -2.10 -0.49 -14.36
N ARG A 75 -1.48 -1.27 -15.25
CA ARG A 75 -0.64 -2.42 -14.90
C ARG A 75 0.82 -2.03 -14.89
N HIS A 76 1.28 -1.50 -13.76
CA HIS A 76 2.69 -1.15 -13.56
C HIS A 76 3.55 -2.41 -13.40
N THR A 77 4.72 -2.43 -14.04
CA THR A 77 5.66 -3.56 -14.02
C THR A 77 6.96 -3.23 -13.29
N VAL A 78 7.25 -1.94 -13.11
CA VAL A 78 8.43 -1.43 -12.41
C VAL A 78 7.99 -0.36 -11.41
N ALA A 79 8.43 -0.46 -10.17
CA ALA A 79 8.22 0.53 -9.12
C ALA A 79 9.55 1.15 -8.72
N LEU A 80 9.63 2.48 -8.76
CA LEU A 80 10.72 3.27 -8.21
C LEU A 80 10.33 3.67 -6.80
N VAL A 81 10.91 3.03 -5.80
CA VAL A 81 10.58 3.23 -4.39
C VAL A 81 11.60 4.17 -3.77
N SER A 82 11.15 5.38 -3.43
CA SER A 82 11.96 6.34 -2.70
C SER A 82 11.85 6.12 -1.20
N TRP A 83 12.95 6.06 -0.47
CA TRP A 83 12.98 5.88 0.99
C TRP A 83 14.13 6.67 1.63
N ILE A 84 14.13 6.81 2.96
CA ILE A 84 15.13 7.60 3.70
C ILE A 84 16.15 6.64 4.31
N ASP A 85 17.40 6.75 3.89
CA ASP A 85 18.46 5.86 4.38
C ASP A 85 19.02 6.34 5.74
N PRO A 86 18.76 5.62 6.86
CA PRO A 86 19.28 6.00 8.16
C PRO A 86 20.80 5.84 8.26
N ASP A 87 21.40 4.96 7.44
CA ASP A 87 22.84 4.69 7.43
C ASP A 87 23.61 5.73 6.56
N ASP A 88 22.90 6.51 5.74
CA ASP A 88 23.45 7.60 4.91
C ASP A 88 22.87 8.96 5.31
N PHE A 89 22.90 9.26 6.61
CA PHE A 89 22.51 10.57 7.18
C PHE A 89 21.08 11.02 6.84
N GLY A 90 20.16 10.09 6.59
CA GLY A 90 18.79 10.41 6.20
C GLY A 90 18.66 10.94 4.78
N ARG A 91 19.59 10.61 3.88
CA ARG A 91 19.45 10.93 2.45
C ARG A 91 18.37 10.08 1.79
N GLN A 92 17.64 10.70 0.88
CA GLN A 92 16.65 10.00 0.07
C GLN A 92 17.35 9.13 -0.99
N LYS A 93 17.04 7.84 -1.01
CA LYS A 93 17.51 6.89 -2.03
C LYS A 93 16.32 6.32 -2.80
N VAL A 94 16.58 5.89 -4.04
CA VAL A 94 15.58 5.27 -4.91
C VAL A 94 16.01 3.83 -5.20
N GLU A 95 15.15 2.89 -4.86
CA GLU A 95 15.30 1.48 -5.21
C GLU A 95 14.36 1.10 -6.35
N VAL A 96 14.87 0.36 -7.33
CA VAL A 96 14.08 -0.09 -8.49
C VAL A 96 13.61 -1.53 -8.26
N VAL A 97 12.31 -1.71 -8.05
CA VAL A 97 11.69 -3.02 -7.88
C VAL A 97 10.98 -3.43 -9.17
N GLN A 98 11.33 -4.57 -9.74
CA GLN A 98 10.81 -5.03 -11.03
C GLN A 98 10.02 -6.33 -10.91
N HIS A 99 8.84 -6.37 -11.51
CA HIS A 99 8.07 -7.59 -11.69
C HIS A 99 8.43 -8.26 -13.04
N LEU A 100 9.48 -9.08 -13.03
CA LEU A 100 10.07 -9.69 -14.24
C LEU A 100 9.05 -10.39 -15.17
N PRO A 101 8.08 -11.20 -14.68
CA PRO A 101 7.07 -11.79 -15.56
C PRO A 101 6.16 -10.76 -16.23
N GLY A 102 5.83 -9.68 -15.52
CA GLY A 102 5.06 -8.57 -16.07
C GLY A 102 5.84 -7.78 -17.11
N VAL A 103 7.12 -7.51 -16.86
CA VAL A 103 8.02 -6.84 -17.82
C VAL A 103 8.13 -7.62 -19.11
N ALA A 104 8.35 -8.95 -19.04
CA ALA A 104 8.44 -9.81 -20.22
C ALA A 104 7.14 -9.80 -21.05
N ARG A 105 5.97 -9.70 -20.41
CA ARG A 105 4.67 -9.76 -21.07
C ARG A 105 4.15 -8.41 -21.58
N TYR A 106 4.39 -7.33 -20.85
CA TYR A 106 3.77 -6.02 -21.09
C TYR A 106 4.76 -4.90 -21.40
N GLY A 107 6.05 -5.17 -21.30
CA GLY A 107 7.10 -4.16 -21.36
C GLY A 107 7.27 -3.41 -20.04
N ILE A 108 8.07 -2.36 -20.08
CA ILE A 108 8.35 -1.51 -18.92
C ILE A 108 7.22 -0.48 -18.77
N ASN A 109 6.47 -0.56 -17.67
CA ASN A 109 5.51 0.45 -17.22
C ASN A 109 5.87 0.86 -15.80
N GLN A 110 6.35 2.10 -15.65
CA GLN A 110 6.96 2.58 -14.41
C GLN A 110 5.93 3.29 -13.53
N THR A 111 6.10 3.17 -12.21
CA THR A 111 5.40 3.97 -11.21
C THR A 111 6.40 4.44 -10.16
N GLU A 112 6.20 5.64 -9.63
CA GLU A 112 7.01 6.20 -8.55
C GLU A 112 6.21 6.13 -7.26
N VAL A 113 6.82 5.57 -6.22
CA VAL A 113 6.21 5.40 -4.90
C VAL A 113 7.17 5.94 -3.85
N THR A 114 6.68 6.84 -3.01
CA THR A 114 7.44 7.31 -1.85
C THR A 114 7.05 6.47 -0.65
N ALA A 115 8.03 5.78 -0.08
CA ALA A 115 7.91 5.06 1.17
C ALA A 115 8.04 6.08 2.32
N VAL A 116 6.96 6.25 3.08
CA VAL A 116 6.89 7.24 4.16
C VAL A 116 7.36 6.60 5.46
N GLY A 117 8.28 7.26 6.17
CA GLY A 117 8.68 6.90 7.53
C GLY A 117 9.41 5.56 7.70
N CYS A 118 9.96 5.03 6.61
CA CYS A 118 10.73 3.79 6.51
C CYS A 118 12.14 4.04 5.96
#